data_AF-A0A0A0Q4C5-F1
#
_entry.id   AF-A0A0A0Q4C5-F1
#
_cell.length_a   1.000
_cell.length_b   1.000
_cell.length_c   1.000
_cell.angle_alpha   90.00
_cell.angle_beta   90.00
_cell.angle_gamma   90.00
#
_symmetry.space_group_name_H-M   'P 1'
#
loop_
_entity.id
_entity.type
_entity.pdbx_description
1 polymer ?
#
loop_
_entity_poly.entity_id
_entity_poly.type
_entity_poly.pdbx_seq_one_letter_code
_entity_poly.pdbx_strand_id
1 'polypeptide(L)' 'GPGYQATTRFGHGLGSAFDPAAGLLGEVGKEMMEWQAQRRDLIEQRIGKLKARLYRYHMNGTIFPNNS' A
#
# COMPACT_ATOMS: atom_id res chain seq x y z
N GLY A 1 -5.98 1.53 11.77
CA GLY A 1 -7.42 1.25 11.56
C GLY A 1 -7.55 -0.07 10.81
N PRO A 2 -8.70 -0.76 10.90
CA PRO A 2 -8.88 -2.01 10.15
C PRO A 2 -8.66 -1.74 8.66
N GLY A 3 -7.95 -2.65 8.01
CA GLY A 3 -7.67 -2.60 6.59
C GLY A 3 -8.92 -2.63 5.71
N TYR A 4 -8.74 -2.74 4.39
CA TYR A 4 -9.86 -3.00 3.47
C TYR A 4 -9.54 -4.18 2.57
N GLN A 5 -10.58 -4.76 1.98
CA GLN A 5 -10.45 -5.79 0.96
C GLN A 5 -11.38 -5.45 -0.19
N ALA A 6 -10.89 -5.61 -1.41
CA ALA A 6 -11.60 -5.23 -2.63
C ALA A 6 -11.43 -6.32 -3.69
N THR A 7 -12.45 -6.45 -4.54
CA THR A 7 -12.46 -7.32 -5.71
C THR A 7 -13.07 -6.57 -6.90
N THR A 8 -12.76 -7.01 -8.11
CA THR A 8 -13.22 -6.40 -9.36
C THR A 8 -13.88 -7.43 -10.27
N ARG A 9 -14.64 -6.95 -11.28
CA ARG A 9 -15.43 -7.78 -12.20
C ARG A 9 -14.67 -8.97 -12.80
N PHE A 10 -13.38 -8.80 -13.07
CA PHE A 10 -12.55 -9.79 -13.76
C PHE A 10 -11.69 -10.64 -12.81
N GLY A 11 -12.04 -10.68 -11.52
CA GLY A 11 -11.40 -11.55 -10.54
C GLY A 11 -10.12 -11.01 -9.93
N HIS A 12 -9.68 -9.79 -10.28
CA HIS A 12 -8.56 -9.16 -9.57
C HIS A 12 -9.01 -8.71 -8.20
N GLY A 13 -8.22 -9.01 -7.18
CA GLY A 13 -8.52 -8.64 -5.81
C GLY A 13 -7.28 -8.23 -5.03
N LEU A 14 -7.47 -7.43 -3.99
CA LEU A 14 -6.43 -7.05 -3.04
C LEU A 14 -7.02 -6.87 -1.65
N GLY A 15 -6.23 -7.22 -0.64
CA GLY A 15 -6.34 -6.75 0.72
C GLY A 15 -5.30 -5.68 1.00
N SER A 16 -5.61 -4.78 1.92
CA SER A 16 -4.67 -3.80 2.43
C SER A 16 -4.75 -3.71 3.93
N ALA A 17 -3.60 -3.70 4.58
CA ALA A 17 -3.48 -3.47 6.01
C ALA A 17 -2.69 -2.17 6.26
N PHE A 18 -3.13 -1.40 7.25
CA PHE A 18 -2.48 -0.17 7.68
C PHE A 18 -1.19 -0.47 8.42
N ASP A 19 -0.06 0.00 7.90
CA ASP A 19 1.25 0.02 8.55
C ASP A 19 2.02 -1.32 8.77
N PRO A 20 1.65 -2.54 8.29
CA PRO A 20 2.47 -3.73 8.57
C PRO A 20 3.58 -3.98 7.54
N ALA A 21 3.64 -3.26 6.40
CA ALA A 21 4.63 -3.52 5.36
C ALA A 21 6.08 -3.37 5.87
N ALA A 22 6.31 -2.36 6.70
CA ALA A 22 7.61 -2.14 7.32
C ALA A 22 7.90 -3.12 8.47
N GLY A 23 6.86 -3.59 9.17
CA GLY A 23 7.01 -4.47 10.33
C GLY A 23 7.65 -5.82 10.01
N LEU A 24 7.45 -6.34 8.79
CA LEU A 24 8.05 -7.58 8.32
C LEU A 24 9.51 -7.43 7.87
N LEU A 25 9.97 -6.19 7.63
CA LEU A 25 11.27 -5.89 7.00
C LEU A 25 12.34 -5.44 7.99
N GLY A 26 12.03 -5.34 9.29
CA GLY A 26 13.00 -4.92 10.31
C GLY A 26 13.56 -3.52 10.05
N GLU A 27 14.89 -3.36 10.10
CA GLU A 27 15.55 -2.06 9.89
C GLU A 27 15.31 -1.49 8.48
N VAL A 28 15.27 -2.33 7.45
CA VAL A 28 14.95 -1.91 6.07
C VAL A 28 13.54 -1.31 6.00
N GLY A 29 12.62 -1.83 6.83
CA GLY A 29 11.27 -1.28 6.95
C GLY A 29 11.27 0.16 7.46
N LYS A 30 12.17 0.50 8.40
CA LYS A 30 12.28 1.87 8.92
C LYS A 30 12.82 2.83 7.87
N GLU A 31 13.89 2.44 7.17
CA GLU A 31 14.47 3.23 6.07
C GLU A 31 13.42 3.49 4.96
N MET A 32 12.64 2.47 4.61
CA MET A 32 11.54 2.61 3.66
C MET A 32 10.49 3.63 4.13
N MET A 33 10.08 3.57 5.41
CA MET A 33 9.10 4.49 5.97
C MET A 33 9.60 5.94 5.98
N GLU A 34 10.88 6.16 6.32
CA GLU A 34 11.53 7.47 6.26
C GLU A 34 11.57 8.01 4.81
N TRP A 35 11.96 7.16 3.86
CA TRP A 35 11.98 7.51 2.43
C TRP A 35 10.58 7.86 1.90
N GLN A 36 9.54 7.13 2.32
CA GLN A 36 8.15 7.41 1.97
C GLN A 36 7.64 8.72 2.61
N ALA A 37 8.05 9.01 3.86
CA ALA A 37 7.67 10.24 4.55
C ALA A 37 8.17 11.49 3.81
N GLN A 38 9.41 11.47 3.32
CA GLN A 38 10.01 12.56 2.54
C GLN A 38 9.27 12.87 1.23
N ARG A 39 8.49 11.92 0.70
CA ARG A 39 7.79 12.03 -0.60
C ARG A 39 6.29 12.27 -0.45
N ARG A 40 5.79 12.30 0.78
CA ARG A 40 4.35 12.37 1.05
C ARG A 40 3.69 13.55 0.34
N ASP A 41 4.27 14.74 0.46
CA ASP A 41 3.66 15.96 -0.09
C ASP A 41 3.67 15.95 -1.61
N LEU A 42 4.77 15.50 -2.23
CA LEU A 42 4.88 15.35 -3.68
C LEU A 42 3.83 14.36 -4.23
N ILE A 43 3.67 13.22 -3.55
CA ILE A 43 2.69 12.20 -3.95
C ILE A 43 1.28 12.73 -3.74
N GLU A 44 0.98 13.35 -2.60
CA GLU A 44 -0.33 13.92 -2.31
C GLU A 44 -0.73 14.99 -3.34
N GLN A 45 0.19 15.87 -3.73
CA GLN A 45 -0.04 16.86 -4.80
C GLN A 45 -0.37 16.19 -6.16
N ARG A 46 0.26 15.05 -6.47
CA ARG A 46 0.12 14.40 -7.78
C ARG A 46 -1.11 13.50 -7.91
N ILE A 47 -1.44 12.74 -6.85
CA ILE A 47 -2.50 11.72 -6.92
C ILE A 47 -3.66 11.97 -5.96
N GLY A 48 -3.59 13.05 -5.18
CA GLY A 48 -4.59 13.43 -4.18
C GLY A 48 -4.45 12.64 -2.88
N LYS A 49 -5.00 13.22 -1.81
CA LYS A 49 -4.89 12.73 -0.43
C LYS A 49 -5.30 11.27 -0.23
N LEU A 50 -6.40 10.85 -0.86
CA LEU A 50 -6.91 9.49 -0.70
C LEU A 50 -5.97 8.44 -1.31
N LYS A 51 -5.47 8.67 -2.53
CA LYS A 51 -4.58 7.72 -3.20
C LYS A 51 -3.17 7.75 -2.59
N ALA A 52 -2.70 8.93 -2.17
CA ALA A 52 -1.43 9.07 -1.44
C ALA A 52 -1.44 8.34 -0.10
N ARG A 53 -2.62 8.26 0.55
CA ARG A 53 -2.82 7.44 1.73
C ARG A 53 -2.64 5.95 1.42
N LEU A 54 -3.19 5.46 0.30
CA LEU A 54 -3.05 4.06 -0.14
C LEU A 54 -1.63 3.68 -0.58
N TYR A 55 -0.89 4.61 -1.20
CA TYR A 55 0.46 4.38 -1.70
C TYR A 55 1.44 3.80 -0.67
N ARG A 56 1.23 4.09 0.61
CA ARG A 56 2.13 3.67 1.71
C ARG A 56 1.69 2.38 2.38
N TYR A 57 0.61 1.75 1.92
CA TYR A 57 0.05 0.59 2.61
C TYR A 57 0.65 -0.70 2.10
N HIS A 58 0.71 -1.67 3.02
CA HIS A 58 0.84 -3.06 2.62
C HIS A 58 -0.37 -3.43 1.76
N MET A 59 -0.11 -4.01 0.59
CA MET A 59 -1.13 -4.60 -0.27
C MET A 59 -0.73 -6.03 -0.59
N ASN A 60 -1.67 -6.93 -0.46
CA ASN A 60 -1.54 -8.31 -0.87
C ASN A 60 -2.72 -8.64 -1.78
N GLY A 61 -2.49 -9.20 -2.95
CA GLY A 61 -3.57 -9.42 -3.90
C GLY A 61 -3.19 -10.43 -4.96
N THR A 62 -4.13 -10.68 -5.85
CA THR A 62 -3.90 -11.48 -7.04
C THR A 62 -4.51 -10.75 -8.22
N ILE A 63 -3.69 -10.50 -9.22
CA ILE A 63 -4.15 -10.19 -10.56
C ILE A 63 -4.46 -11.54 -11.21
N PHE A 64 -5.75 -11.82 -11.35
CA PHE A 64 -6.25 -13.03 -12.01
C PHE A 64 -5.50 -13.30 -13.34
N PRO A 65 -5.15 -14.57 -13.64
CA PRO A 65 -5.53 -15.78 -12.91
C PRO A 65 -4.58 -16.20 -11.79
N ASN A 66 -3.31 -15.86 -11.85
CA ASN A 66 -2.29 -16.54 -11.04
C ASN A 66 -1.05 -15.68 -10.73
N ASN A 67 -1.15 -14.35 -10.80
CA ASN A 67 -0.07 -13.44 -10.40
C ASN A 67 -0.42 -12.73 -9.09
N SER A 68 0.44 -12.81 -8.08
CA SER A 68 0.21 -12.20 -6.75
C SER A 68 1.31 -11.22 -6.37
#